data_AF-A0A956QB59-F1
#
_entry.id   AF-A0A956QB59-F1
#
_cell.length_a   1.000
_cell.length_b   1.000
_cell.length_c   1.000
_cell.angle_alpha   90.00
_cell.angle_beta   90.00
_cell.angle_gamma   90.00
#
_symmetry.space_group_name_H-M   'P 1'
#
loop_
_entity.id
_entity.type
_entity.pdbx_description
1 polymer ?
#
loop_
_entity_poly.entity_id
_entity_poly.type
_entity_poly.pdbx_seq_one_letter_code
_entity_poly.pdbx_strand_id
1 'polypeptide(L)'
;MLRTILLLWMLFTLASPVLAQTAEVTLTAKDTTDRLTPRGTITFTAKPQPDESMTTVFLDPTRQYQTLEGIGGALTDAAAETFASLSPAAQDELLTAYFDTSRGIGYSLARTHINSCDFSSASYAYTKPDDRQLTTFSIQPDLRFRVPFIKKVLERAPGLKIFASPWSPPAWMKTNNDMLHGGKLKPEWAPVWARYYVRFVEEYRKQGIPIWGLTVQNEPMATQTWESCIYTAEEERDFVVDHLGPALKGLGLKLMIWDHNRNLLYQRASTVLADPQTASYVWGTAFHWYDGARADNVRQVHDAFPDKALLFSEGCNYPFSWEHFDEWHWGENYGRAMIDDFNNWTCAWTDWNILLDERGGPNHVNNFCYAPVHKDAEGKLHYMASYYYIGHFSKFLRPGARRIACTSTSKEIRATAFVDQQRTVAVVMNDSDQSAEVWLWQKGQAAPMQLPAHSIATASW
;
A
#
# COMPACT_ATOMS: atom_id res chain seq x y z
N MET A 1 14.26 57.17 60.39
CA MET A 1 14.08 55.74 60.05
C MET A 1 13.45 55.65 58.67
N LEU A 2 14.11 54.91 57.79
CA LEU A 2 13.73 54.35 56.47
C LEU A 2 13.09 55.26 55.39
N ARG A 3 13.90 55.51 54.35
CA ARG A 3 13.46 55.80 52.97
C ARG A 3 13.30 54.47 52.22
N THR A 4 12.16 54.25 51.58
CA THR A 4 11.91 53.08 50.73
C THR A 4 12.12 53.45 49.26
N ILE A 5 13.12 52.84 48.62
CA ILE A 5 13.39 52.96 47.18
C ILE A 5 12.74 51.75 46.51
N LEU A 6 11.76 51.98 45.61
CA LEU A 6 11.24 50.95 44.71
C LEU A 6 12.21 50.81 43.52
N LEU A 7 12.88 49.67 43.42
CA LEU A 7 13.56 49.26 42.18
C LEU A 7 12.55 48.53 41.28
N LEU A 8 12.21 49.12 40.13
CA LEU A 8 11.58 48.39 39.02
C LEU A 8 12.65 47.53 38.34
N TRP A 9 12.52 46.22 38.42
CA TRP A 9 13.26 45.28 37.58
C TRP A 9 12.52 45.12 36.24
N MET A 10 13.04 45.74 35.18
CA MET A 10 12.66 45.39 33.80
C MET A 10 13.28 44.03 33.46
N LEU A 11 12.47 42.97 33.49
CA LEU A 11 12.79 41.68 32.90
C LEU A 11 12.80 41.83 31.37
N PHE A 12 13.97 42.03 30.78
CA PHE A 12 14.18 41.78 29.36
C PHE A 12 14.16 40.26 29.15
N THR A 13 13.03 39.73 28.70
CA THR A 13 12.99 38.39 28.10
C THR A 13 13.74 38.46 26.78
N LEU A 14 15.02 38.06 26.79
CA LEU A 14 15.76 37.73 25.57
C LEU A 14 15.01 36.57 24.91
N ALA A 15 14.21 36.88 23.89
CA ALA A 15 13.67 35.87 23.00
C ALA A 15 14.87 35.21 22.31
N SER A 16 15.16 33.95 22.67
CA SER A 16 16.12 33.14 21.93
C SER A 16 15.75 33.21 20.46
N PRO A 17 16.71 33.45 19.54
CA PRO A 17 16.41 33.44 18.11
C PRO A 17 15.86 32.06 17.78
N VAL A 18 14.57 31.99 17.44
CA VAL A 18 13.97 30.79 16.87
C VAL A 18 14.73 30.57 15.57
N LEU A 19 15.57 29.54 15.53
CA LEU A 19 16.22 29.13 14.28
C LEU A 19 15.13 28.95 13.23
N ALA A 20 15.32 29.54 12.06
CA ALA A 20 14.36 29.43 10.98
C ALA A 20 14.20 27.95 10.60
N GLN A 21 12.98 27.42 10.71
CA GLN A 21 12.69 26.04 10.33
C GLN A 21 12.84 25.91 8.82
N THR A 22 13.59 24.91 8.34
CA THR A 22 13.82 24.67 6.91
C THR A 22 13.34 23.29 6.53
N ALA A 23 12.73 23.14 5.35
CA ALA A 23 12.33 21.85 4.81
C ALA A 23 13.11 21.49 3.55
N GLU A 24 13.57 20.26 3.47
CA GLU A 24 14.11 19.68 2.23
C GLU A 24 12.95 19.33 1.30
N VAL A 25 13.08 19.67 0.01
CA VAL A 25 12.06 19.40 -1.01
C VAL A 25 12.58 18.41 -2.02
N THR A 26 11.79 17.39 -2.33
CA THR A 26 12.01 16.43 -3.42
C THR A 26 10.87 16.56 -4.43
N LEU A 27 11.17 16.51 -5.73
CA LEU A 27 10.20 16.75 -6.81
C LEU A 27 10.22 15.64 -7.87
N THR A 28 9.03 15.32 -8.38
CA THR A 28 8.80 14.60 -9.65
C THR A 28 7.86 15.44 -10.51
N ALA A 29 8.24 15.77 -11.74
CA ALA A 29 7.46 16.64 -12.61
C ALA A 29 7.47 16.21 -14.08
N LYS A 30 6.30 16.32 -14.73
CA LYS A 30 6.14 16.04 -16.16
C LYS A 30 7.02 16.97 -17.00
N ASP A 31 7.45 16.50 -18.17
CA ASP A 31 8.23 17.28 -19.15
C ASP A 31 9.56 17.84 -18.59
N THR A 32 10.05 17.25 -17.50
CA THR A 32 11.38 17.49 -16.91
C THR A 32 12.10 16.16 -16.70
N THR A 33 13.39 16.23 -16.35
CA THR A 33 14.15 15.08 -15.85
C THR A 33 13.95 14.84 -14.35
N ASP A 34 13.09 15.60 -13.66
CA ASP A 34 12.92 15.48 -12.22
C ASP A 34 12.13 14.23 -11.86
N ARG A 35 12.79 13.31 -11.13
CA ARG A 35 12.28 11.98 -10.74
C ARG A 35 12.79 11.68 -9.35
N LEU A 36 12.00 11.99 -8.32
CA LEU A 36 12.44 12.05 -6.92
C LEU A 36 13.71 12.89 -6.74
N THR A 37 13.81 14.01 -7.47
CA THR A 37 15.00 14.88 -7.48
C THR A 37 14.98 15.84 -6.30
N PRO A 38 16.05 15.92 -5.48
CA PRO A 38 16.20 16.97 -4.47
C PRO A 38 16.24 18.37 -5.11
N ARG A 39 15.40 19.30 -4.64
CA ARG A 39 15.28 20.69 -5.14
C ARG A 39 15.83 21.73 -4.16
N GLY A 40 16.57 21.29 -3.14
CA GLY A 40 17.13 22.15 -2.10
C GLY A 40 16.17 22.32 -0.92
N THR A 41 16.32 23.43 -0.21
CA THR A 41 15.55 23.73 1.01
C THR A 41 14.66 24.96 0.85
N ILE A 42 13.48 24.91 1.45
CA ILE A 42 12.58 26.05 1.63
C ILE A 42 12.60 26.46 3.10
N THR A 43 12.46 27.77 3.37
CA THR A 43 12.55 28.32 4.74
C THR A 43 11.18 28.79 5.21
N PHE A 44 10.77 28.33 6.39
CA PHE A 44 9.59 28.83 7.08
C PHE A 44 9.87 30.21 7.65
N THR A 45 9.05 31.17 7.24
CA THR A 45 9.11 32.55 7.69
C THR A 45 7.81 32.91 8.40
N ALA A 46 7.84 33.90 9.28
CA ALA A 46 6.64 34.37 9.96
C ALA A 46 5.59 34.79 8.92
N LYS A 47 4.46 34.07 8.91
CA LYS A 47 3.33 34.34 8.02
C LYS A 47 2.04 34.17 8.83
N PRO A 48 1.39 35.28 9.24
CA PRO A 48 0.08 35.20 9.89
C PRO A 48 -0.94 34.59 8.93
N GLN A 49 -2.20 34.48 9.37
CA GLN A 49 -3.27 33.86 8.57
C GLN A 49 -3.25 34.33 7.11
N PRO A 50 -3.05 33.42 6.13
CA PRO A 50 -3.06 33.78 4.72
C PRO A 50 -4.49 34.06 4.25
N ASP A 51 -4.61 34.86 3.18
CA ASP A 51 -5.89 35.14 2.55
C ASP A 51 -6.38 33.96 1.66
N GLU A 52 -7.66 33.98 1.30
CA GLU A 52 -8.28 32.92 0.49
C GLU A 52 -7.76 32.83 -0.95
N SER A 53 -7.11 33.89 -1.47
CA SER A 53 -6.50 33.87 -2.80
C SER A 53 -5.12 33.21 -2.82
N MET A 54 -4.53 32.95 -1.65
CA MET A 54 -3.27 32.23 -1.51
C MET A 54 -3.49 30.72 -1.47
N THR A 55 -2.96 30.02 -2.46
CA THR A 55 -2.87 28.55 -2.44
C THR A 55 -2.00 28.10 -1.27
N THR A 56 -2.63 27.52 -0.25
CA THR A 56 -2.01 27.18 1.03
C THR A 56 -2.41 25.77 1.45
N VAL A 57 -1.42 24.99 1.90
CA VAL A 57 -1.61 23.72 2.60
C VAL A 57 -1.35 23.95 4.09
N PHE A 58 -2.40 23.84 4.90
CA PHE A 58 -2.34 23.98 6.35
C PHE A 58 -2.02 22.65 7.02
N LEU A 59 -1.07 22.66 7.96
CA LEU A 59 -0.57 21.49 8.66
C LEU A 59 -0.68 21.67 10.17
N ASP A 60 -1.24 20.68 10.87
CA ASP A 60 -1.30 20.65 12.33
C ASP A 60 -0.77 19.31 12.89
N PRO A 61 0.52 19.25 13.29
CA PRO A 61 1.13 18.03 13.83
C PRO A 61 0.59 17.62 15.21
N THR A 62 -0.22 18.47 15.87
CA THR A 62 -0.84 18.17 17.16
C THR A 62 -2.12 17.33 17.02
N ARG A 63 -2.68 17.24 15.81
CA ARG A 63 -3.85 16.43 15.48
C ARG A 63 -3.41 15.24 14.64
N GLN A 64 -3.29 14.08 15.29
CA GLN A 64 -2.77 12.85 14.69
C GLN A 64 -3.88 11.81 14.54
N TYR A 65 -3.79 11.01 13.47
CA TYR A 65 -4.77 10.01 13.06
C TYR A 65 -4.13 8.61 13.10
N GLN A 66 -4.36 7.79 12.07
CA GLN A 66 -3.84 6.43 11.96
C GLN A 66 -2.31 6.38 11.86
N THR A 67 -1.76 5.26 12.33
CA THR A 67 -0.35 4.92 12.19
C THR A 67 -0.13 4.12 10.91
N LEU A 68 0.87 4.48 10.12
CA LEU A 68 1.25 3.79 8.90
C LEU A 68 1.88 2.42 9.25
N GLU A 69 1.32 1.36 8.70
CA GLU A 69 1.81 -0.02 8.79
C GLU A 69 2.89 -0.31 7.75
N GLY A 70 2.75 0.22 6.54
CA GLY A 70 3.75 0.10 5.48
C GLY A 70 3.20 0.40 4.08
N ILE A 71 4.12 0.53 3.13
CA ILE A 71 3.83 0.73 1.71
C ILE A 71 4.68 -0.26 0.91
N GLY A 72 4.10 -0.89 -0.11
CA GLY A 72 4.88 -1.64 -1.08
C GLY A 72 4.07 -2.26 -2.21
N GLY A 73 4.33 -3.53 -2.56
CA GLY A 73 3.70 -4.19 -3.72
C GLY A 73 3.70 -5.71 -3.68
N ALA A 74 3.13 -6.34 -4.70
CA ALA A 74 2.96 -7.79 -4.80
C ALA A 74 4.18 -8.51 -5.40
N LEU A 75 4.58 -9.59 -4.73
CA LEU A 75 5.61 -10.55 -5.10
C LEU A 75 4.94 -11.81 -5.69
N THR A 76 4.38 -11.65 -6.88
CA THR A 76 3.68 -12.70 -7.65
C THR A 76 4.65 -13.68 -8.29
N ASP A 77 4.11 -14.72 -8.94
CA ASP A 77 4.94 -15.66 -9.69
C ASP A 77 5.51 -14.97 -10.93
N ALA A 78 4.72 -14.13 -11.60
CA ALA A 78 5.17 -13.30 -12.72
C ALA A 78 6.35 -12.41 -12.35
N ALA A 79 6.25 -11.67 -11.24
CA ALA A 79 7.35 -10.85 -10.76
C ALA A 79 8.61 -11.70 -10.44
N ALA A 80 8.43 -12.87 -9.82
CA ALA A 80 9.54 -13.75 -9.48
C ALA A 80 10.21 -14.40 -10.71
N GLU A 81 9.42 -14.81 -11.70
CA GLU A 81 9.89 -15.39 -12.97
C GLU A 81 10.65 -14.34 -13.79
N THR A 82 10.07 -13.14 -13.94
CA THR A 82 10.72 -12.02 -14.62
C THR A 82 12.01 -11.63 -13.92
N PHE A 83 12.01 -11.55 -12.59
CA PHE A 83 13.21 -11.28 -11.78
C PHE A 83 14.30 -12.34 -11.98
N ALA A 84 13.93 -13.62 -11.99
CA ALA A 84 14.87 -14.72 -12.19
C ALA A 84 15.55 -14.68 -13.57
N SER A 85 14.90 -14.06 -14.58
CA SER A 85 15.45 -13.88 -15.92
C SER A 85 16.43 -12.70 -16.06
N LEU A 86 16.50 -11.81 -15.06
CA LEU A 86 17.40 -10.65 -15.07
C LEU A 86 18.86 -11.06 -14.87
N SER A 87 19.78 -10.24 -15.39
CA SER A 87 21.19 -10.34 -15.02
C SER A 87 21.39 -10.05 -13.51
N PRO A 88 22.47 -10.55 -12.87
CA PRO A 88 22.72 -10.24 -11.47
C PRO A 88 22.78 -8.74 -11.15
N ALA A 89 23.27 -7.92 -12.09
CA ALA A 89 23.31 -6.46 -11.93
C ALA A 89 21.90 -5.84 -11.95
N ALA A 90 21.04 -6.26 -12.88
CA ALA A 90 19.65 -5.79 -12.93
C ALA A 90 18.81 -6.31 -11.75
N GLN A 91 19.11 -7.51 -11.24
CA GLN A 91 18.50 -7.99 -9.98
C GLN A 91 18.88 -7.08 -8.80
N ASP A 92 20.16 -6.72 -8.66
CA ASP A 92 20.59 -5.80 -7.60
C ASP A 92 20.01 -4.39 -7.78
N GLU A 93 19.92 -3.91 -9.02
CA GLU A 93 19.28 -2.63 -9.34
C GLU A 93 17.82 -2.60 -8.86
N LEU A 94 17.01 -3.61 -9.24
CA LEU A 94 15.61 -3.69 -8.85
C LEU A 94 15.44 -3.77 -7.33
N LEU A 95 16.21 -4.64 -6.66
CA LEU A 95 16.15 -4.79 -5.22
C LEU A 95 16.58 -3.52 -4.49
N THR A 96 17.58 -2.81 -5.03
CA THR A 96 18.00 -1.50 -4.52
C THR A 96 16.89 -0.47 -4.71
N ALA A 97 16.33 -0.37 -5.90
CA ALA A 97 15.29 0.58 -6.24
C ALA A 97 14.08 0.46 -5.29
N TYR A 98 13.56 -0.74 -5.10
CA TYR A 98 12.39 -0.91 -4.24
C TYR A 98 12.71 -0.92 -2.75
N PHE A 99 13.73 -1.64 -2.29
CA PHE A 99 13.83 -2.02 -0.88
C PHE A 99 14.94 -1.31 -0.10
N ASP A 100 15.91 -0.66 -0.77
CA ASP A 100 16.92 0.13 -0.08
C ASP A 100 16.31 1.46 0.40
N THR A 101 16.39 1.74 1.71
CA THR A 101 15.80 2.96 2.30
C THR A 101 16.58 4.24 1.96
N SER A 102 17.83 4.12 1.52
CA SER A 102 18.70 5.25 1.20
C SER A 102 18.73 5.52 -0.30
N ARG A 103 19.02 4.48 -1.09
CA ARG A 103 19.20 4.55 -2.55
C ARG A 103 17.92 4.28 -3.33
N GLY A 104 16.93 3.65 -2.71
CA GLY A 104 15.64 3.34 -3.31
C GLY A 104 14.49 4.12 -2.68
N ILE A 105 13.28 3.57 -2.83
CA ILE A 105 12.05 4.07 -2.25
C ILE A 105 11.67 3.35 -0.94
N GLY A 106 12.36 2.27 -0.59
CA GLY A 106 12.23 1.59 0.71
C GLY A 106 10.85 1.01 0.98
N TYR A 107 10.34 0.14 0.12
CA TYR A 107 9.14 -0.66 0.41
C TYR A 107 9.28 -1.40 1.74
N SER A 108 8.19 -1.38 2.52
CA SER A 108 8.11 -1.90 3.89
C SER A 108 6.97 -2.91 4.09
N LEU A 109 6.16 -3.12 3.04
CA LEU A 109 5.07 -4.08 2.97
C LEU A 109 5.16 -4.85 1.64
N ALA A 110 4.76 -6.11 1.64
CA ALA A 110 4.57 -6.87 0.43
C ALA A 110 3.35 -7.80 0.52
N ARG A 111 2.77 -8.07 -0.65
CA ARG A 111 1.72 -9.09 -0.83
C ARG A 111 2.31 -10.30 -1.55
N THR A 112 1.88 -11.49 -1.20
CA THR A 112 2.11 -12.71 -2.00
C THR A 112 0.82 -13.51 -2.07
N HIS A 113 0.83 -14.68 -2.71
CA HIS A 113 -0.39 -15.43 -2.97
C HIS A 113 -0.33 -16.88 -2.52
N ILE A 114 -1.48 -17.43 -2.16
CA ILE A 114 -1.64 -18.85 -1.80
C ILE A 114 -2.20 -19.56 -3.03
N ASN A 115 -1.54 -20.65 -3.46
CA ASN A 115 -1.77 -21.33 -4.74
C ASN A 115 -1.28 -20.48 -5.92
N SER A 116 -1.94 -20.57 -7.07
CA SER A 116 -1.74 -19.69 -8.23
C SER A 116 -2.68 -18.49 -8.23
N CYS A 117 -2.34 -17.51 -9.06
CA CYS A 117 -3.21 -16.41 -9.48
C CYS A 117 -3.13 -16.21 -11.00
N ASP A 118 -3.80 -15.20 -11.54
CA ASP A 118 -3.69 -14.82 -12.94
C ASP A 118 -2.24 -14.52 -13.36
N PHE A 119 -1.49 -13.84 -12.50
CA PHE A 119 -0.03 -13.61 -12.62
C PHE A 119 0.83 -14.80 -12.18
N SER A 120 0.35 -16.01 -12.48
CA SER A 120 1.13 -17.25 -12.52
C SER A 120 1.16 -17.78 -13.95
N SER A 121 2.22 -18.51 -14.30
CA SER A 121 2.37 -19.13 -15.64
C SER A 121 1.43 -20.31 -15.89
N ALA A 122 0.80 -20.86 -14.84
CA ALA A 122 -0.24 -21.87 -14.90
C ALA A 122 -1.06 -21.89 -13.61
N SER A 123 -2.27 -22.47 -13.68
CA SER A 123 -3.08 -22.75 -12.49
C SER A 123 -2.56 -23.96 -11.72
N TYR A 124 -2.41 -23.84 -10.40
CA TYR A 124 -1.97 -24.93 -9.52
C TYR A 124 -2.50 -24.78 -8.09
N ALA A 125 -2.51 -25.88 -7.35
CA ALA A 125 -2.73 -25.89 -5.90
C ALA A 125 -1.66 -26.73 -5.21
N TYR A 126 -1.46 -26.54 -3.91
CA TYR A 126 -0.46 -27.28 -3.12
C TYR A 126 -0.85 -28.71 -2.77
N THR A 127 -2.09 -29.12 -3.02
CA THR A 127 -2.58 -30.47 -2.66
C THR A 127 -3.08 -31.23 -3.87
N LYS A 128 -2.94 -32.56 -3.83
CA LYS A 128 -3.64 -33.45 -4.75
C LYS A 128 -5.16 -33.48 -4.43
N PRO A 129 -6.00 -33.95 -5.37
CA PRO A 129 -7.44 -34.11 -5.13
C PRO A 129 -7.78 -34.94 -3.89
N ASP A 130 -8.87 -34.54 -3.21
CA ASP A 130 -9.48 -35.22 -2.06
C ASP A 130 -8.58 -35.42 -0.82
N ASP A 131 -7.52 -34.64 -0.67
CA ASP A 131 -6.58 -34.73 0.46
C ASP A 131 -7.11 -34.03 1.73
N ARG A 132 -8.07 -34.69 2.40
CA ARG A 132 -8.69 -34.24 3.67
C ARG A 132 -7.70 -33.93 4.79
N GLN A 133 -6.57 -34.63 4.79
CA GLN A 133 -5.57 -34.57 5.85
C GLN A 133 -4.38 -33.67 5.50
N LEU A 134 -4.36 -33.06 4.31
CA LEU A 134 -3.26 -32.23 3.81
C LEU A 134 -1.91 -32.97 3.80
N THR A 135 -1.93 -34.29 3.61
CA THR A 135 -0.73 -35.15 3.61
C THR A 135 0.14 -34.95 2.36
N THR A 136 -0.47 -34.47 1.28
CA THR A 136 0.17 -34.17 -0.01
C THR A 136 0.50 -32.70 -0.17
N PHE A 137 0.18 -31.86 0.83
CA PHE A 137 0.44 -30.42 0.79
C PHE A 137 1.92 -30.13 0.55
N SER A 138 2.22 -29.37 -0.49
CA SER A 138 3.58 -28.97 -0.84
C SER A 138 3.63 -27.62 -1.56
N ILE A 139 4.45 -26.70 -1.03
CA ILE A 139 4.79 -25.42 -1.67
C ILE A 139 5.86 -25.58 -2.78
N GLN A 140 6.06 -26.79 -3.30
CA GLN A 140 7.07 -27.07 -4.32
C GLN A 140 7.04 -26.11 -5.54
N PRO A 141 5.87 -25.69 -6.06
CA PRO A 141 5.82 -24.69 -7.14
C PRO A 141 6.56 -23.41 -6.77
N ASP A 142 6.33 -22.91 -5.55
CA ASP A 142 6.86 -21.63 -5.05
C ASP A 142 8.38 -21.67 -4.86
N LEU A 143 8.94 -22.84 -4.55
CA LEU A 143 10.38 -23.04 -4.33
C LEU A 143 11.22 -22.76 -5.58
N ARG A 144 10.59 -22.77 -6.76
CA ARG A 144 11.30 -22.56 -8.04
C ARG A 144 11.77 -21.13 -8.20
N PHE A 145 10.89 -20.15 -7.95
CA PHE A 145 11.17 -18.73 -8.21
C PHE A 145 10.72 -17.82 -7.08
N ARG A 146 9.47 -17.97 -6.61
CA ARG A 146 8.86 -17.04 -5.65
C ARG A 146 9.54 -17.04 -4.29
N VAL A 147 9.80 -18.20 -3.69
CA VAL A 147 10.51 -18.28 -2.40
C VAL A 147 11.95 -17.75 -2.51
N PRO A 148 12.77 -18.13 -3.52
CA PRO A 148 14.07 -17.51 -3.73
C PRO A 148 14.02 -15.99 -3.90
N PHE A 149 13.03 -15.48 -4.64
CA PHE A 149 12.83 -14.05 -4.84
C PHE A 149 12.51 -13.33 -3.53
N ILE A 150 11.52 -13.82 -2.76
CA ILE A 150 11.15 -13.26 -1.46
C ILE A 150 12.34 -13.28 -0.49
N LYS A 151 13.16 -14.33 -0.49
CA LYS A 151 14.38 -14.38 0.35
C LYS A 151 15.36 -13.26 0.01
N LYS A 152 15.63 -13.01 -1.28
CA LYS A 152 16.48 -11.88 -1.70
C LYS A 152 15.89 -10.51 -1.33
N VAL A 153 14.57 -10.39 -1.38
CA VAL A 153 13.87 -9.19 -0.89
C VAL A 153 14.07 -9.01 0.62
N LEU A 154 13.92 -10.08 1.41
CA LEU A 154 14.11 -10.04 2.87
C LEU A 154 15.58 -9.81 3.28
N GLU A 155 16.55 -10.24 2.47
CA GLU A 155 17.95 -9.88 2.68
C GLU A 155 18.17 -8.36 2.56
N ARG A 156 17.44 -7.70 1.65
CA ARG A 156 17.50 -6.24 1.47
C ARG A 156 16.66 -5.47 2.48
N ALA A 157 15.50 -6.01 2.85
CA ALA A 157 14.57 -5.42 3.82
C ALA A 157 14.17 -6.45 4.90
N PRO A 158 15.03 -6.70 5.92
CA PRO A 158 14.76 -7.73 6.94
C PRO A 158 13.50 -7.50 7.79
N GLY A 159 13.00 -6.26 7.85
CA GLY A 159 11.79 -5.88 8.58
C GLY A 159 10.52 -5.81 7.72
N LEU A 160 10.57 -6.24 6.45
CA LEU A 160 9.45 -6.19 5.53
C LEU A 160 8.27 -7.03 6.06
N LYS A 161 7.09 -6.43 6.16
CA LYS A 161 5.85 -7.16 6.46
C LYS A 161 5.35 -7.85 5.20
N ILE A 162 4.95 -9.11 5.29
CA ILE A 162 4.40 -9.86 4.14
C ILE A 162 3.01 -10.37 4.51
N PHE A 163 1.99 -10.06 3.71
CA PHE A 163 0.69 -10.71 3.80
C PHE A 163 0.40 -11.58 2.57
N ALA A 164 -0.50 -12.53 2.70
CA ALA A 164 -0.89 -13.40 1.59
C ALA A 164 -2.42 -13.47 1.42
N SER A 165 -2.84 -13.57 0.16
CA SER A 165 -4.25 -13.75 -0.23
C SER A 165 -4.37 -15.01 -1.09
N PRO A 166 -5.39 -15.86 -0.92
CA PRO A 166 -5.73 -16.89 -1.90
C PRO A 166 -6.68 -16.32 -2.95
N TRP A 167 -6.48 -16.72 -4.21
CA TRP A 167 -7.46 -16.43 -5.27
C TRP A 167 -8.51 -17.53 -5.38
N SER A 168 -8.17 -18.76 -5.02
CA SER A 168 -9.09 -19.87 -5.10
C SER A 168 -8.67 -21.04 -4.21
N PRO A 169 -9.61 -21.71 -3.52
CA PRO A 169 -9.41 -23.05 -3.01
C PRO A 169 -9.10 -24.04 -4.15
N PRO A 170 -8.46 -25.19 -3.88
CA PRO A 170 -8.32 -26.27 -4.85
C PRO A 170 -9.66 -26.65 -5.49
N ALA A 171 -9.66 -26.99 -6.78
CA ALA A 171 -10.86 -27.28 -7.57
C ALA A 171 -11.84 -28.26 -6.85
N TRP A 172 -11.34 -29.35 -6.29
CA TRP A 172 -12.14 -30.36 -5.60
C TRP A 172 -12.87 -29.85 -4.34
N MET A 173 -12.39 -28.75 -3.75
CA MET A 173 -13.08 -28.06 -2.65
C MET A 173 -14.24 -27.17 -3.10
N LYS A 174 -14.38 -26.93 -4.41
CA LYS A 174 -15.32 -25.95 -4.96
C LYS A 174 -16.55 -26.56 -5.60
N THR A 175 -17.66 -25.81 -5.60
CA THR A 175 -18.96 -26.23 -6.15
C THR A 175 -18.93 -26.49 -7.65
N ASN A 176 -18.06 -25.79 -8.39
CA ASN A 176 -17.88 -25.93 -9.84
C ASN A 176 -16.77 -26.92 -10.22
N ASN A 177 -16.04 -27.48 -9.25
CA ASN A 177 -14.87 -28.32 -9.48
C ASN A 177 -13.81 -27.68 -10.40
N ASP A 178 -13.66 -26.35 -10.31
CA ASP A 178 -12.74 -25.55 -11.12
C ASP A 178 -12.13 -24.45 -10.24
N MET A 179 -10.81 -24.22 -10.33
CA MET A 179 -10.18 -23.11 -9.62
C MET A 179 -10.55 -21.76 -10.25
N LEU A 180 -10.88 -21.74 -11.54
CA LEU A 180 -11.26 -20.57 -12.32
C LEU A 180 -12.80 -20.41 -12.32
N HIS A 181 -13.29 -19.33 -12.94
CA HIS A 181 -14.71 -19.13 -13.26
C HIS A 181 -15.65 -19.09 -12.04
N GLY A 182 -15.17 -18.53 -10.92
CA GLY A 182 -15.97 -18.36 -9.71
C GLY A 182 -16.25 -19.68 -9.00
N GLY A 183 -17.52 -19.99 -8.74
CA GLY A 183 -17.89 -21.08 -7.83
C GLY A 183 -17.67 -20.70 -6.36
N LYS A 184 -18.02 -21.60 -5.45
CA LYS A 184 -17.95 -21.38 -4.00
C LYS A 184 -17.19 -22.49 -3.30
N LEU A 185 -16.62 -22.20 -2.14
CA LEU A 185 -16.13 -23.22 -1.22
C LEU A 185 -17.31 -24.08 -0.76
N LYS A 186 -17.21 -25.42 -0.88
CA LYS A 186 -18.24 -26.30 -0.35
C LYS A 186 -18.12 -26.35 1.19
N PRO A 187 -19.23 -26.29 1.95
CA PRO A 187 -19.20 -26.24 3.42
C PRO A 187 -18.41 -27.40 4.06
N GLU A 188 -18.51 -28.61 3.51
CA GLU A 188 -17.80 -29.79 4.04
C GLU A 188 -16.26 -29.68 3.96
N TRP A 189 -15.75 -28.79 3.13
CA TRP A 189 -14.32 -28.54 2.95
C TRP A 189 -13.80 -27.35 3.75
N ALA A 190 -14.67 -26.52 4.34
CA ALA A 190 -14.27 -25.33 5.07
C ALA A 190 -13.30 -25.59 6.24
N PRO A 191 -13.45 -26.66 7.06
CA PRO A 191 -12.45 -27.00 8.07
C PRO A 191 -11.08 -27.39 7.49
N VAL A 192 -11.06 -28.03 6.31
CA VAL A 192 -9.82 -28.41 5.62
C VAL A 192 -9.15 -27.17 5.02
N TRP A 193 -9.95 -26.28 4.41
CA TRP A 193 -9.47 -25.02 3.87
C TRP A 193 -8.86 -24.14 4.94
N ALA A 194 -9.45 -24.01 6.12
CA ALA A 194 -8.84 -23.28 7.24
C ALA A 194 -7.47 -23.85 7.66
N ARG A 195 -7.32 -25.18 7.75
CA ARG A 195 -6.02 -25.82 8.02
C ARG A 195 -5.01 -25.62 6.89
N TYR A 196 -5.48 -25.38 5.67
CA TYR A 196 -4.64 -25.09 4.51
C TYR A 196 -3.86 -23.77 4.70
N TYR A 197 -4.50 -22.71 5.21
CA TYR A 197 -3.81 -21.45 5.54
C TYR A 197 -2.75 -21.65 6.61
N VAL A 198 -3.08 -22.40 7.67
CA VAL A 198 -2.12 -22.73 8.73
C VAL A 198 -0.91 -23.44 8.13
N ARG A 199 -1.14 -24.44 7.27
CA ARG A 199 -0.05 -25.18 6.63
C ARG A 199 0.79 -24.31 5.71
N PHE A 200 0.18 -23.42 4.92
CA PHE A 200 0.90 -22.44 4.12
C PHE A 200 1.82 -21.56 4.98
N VAL A 201 1.29 -20.99 6.07
CA VAL A 201 2.06 -20.13 6.98
C VAL A 201 3.22 -20.90 7.62
N GLU A 202 3.00 -22.14 8.05
CA GLU A 202 4.04 -23.00 8.60
C GLU A 202 5.14 -23.30 7.59
N GLU A 203 4.80 -23.68 6.35
CA GLU A 203 5.79 -23.97 5.31
C GLU A 203 6.59 -22.72 4.92
N TYR A 204 5.95 -21.56 4.79
CA TYR A 204 6.66 -20.30 4.53
C TYR A 204 7.60 -19.90 5.69
N ARG A 205 7.16 -20.08 6.94
CA ARG A 205 8.02 -19.85 8.11
C ARG A 205 9.22 -20.80 8.15
N LYS A 206 9.08 -22.06 7.73
CA LYS A 206 10.22 -22.99 7.57
C LYS A 206 11.23 -22.51 6.52
N GLN A 207 10.77 -21.76 5.53
CA GLN A 207 11.63 -21.08 4.56
C GLN A 207 12.24 -19.77 5.09
N GLY A 208 12.00 -19.39 6.34
CA GLY A 208 12.46 -18.12 6.91
C GLY A 208 11.65 -16.90 6.44
N ILE A 209 10.44 -17.12 5.90
CA ILE A 209 9.55 -16.05 5.42
C ILE A 209 8.44 -15.84 6.46
N PRO A 210 8.50 -14.76 7.26
CA PRO A 210 7.47 -14.49 8.25
C PRO A 210 6.23 -13.88 7.60
N ILE A 211 5.12 -14.61 7.63
CA ILE A 211 3.80 -14.06 7.26
C ILE A 211 3.29 -13.19 8.41
N TRP A 212 3.02 -11.92 8.09
CA TRP A 212 2.46 -10.89 8.98
C TRP A 212 0.92 -10.90 8.97
N GLY A 213 0.31 -11.14 7.81
CA GLY A 213 -1.15 -11.11 7.68
C GLY A 213 -1.68 -12.01 6.57
N LEU A 214 -3.00 -12.16 6.54
CA LEU A 214 -3.75 -12.92 5.54
C LEU A 214 -5.02 -12.17 5.18
N THR A 215 -5.44 -12.22 3.93
CA THR A 215 -6.84 -11.90 3.59
C THR A 215 -7.66 -13.20 3.50
N VAL A 216 -8.97 -13.11 3.73
CA VAL A 216 -9.85 -14.29 3.65
C VAL A 216 -9.88 -14.84 2.22
N GLN A 217 -10.08 -13.97 1.24
CA GLN A 217 -10.23 -14.36 -0.16
C GLN A 217 -9.95 -13.12 -1.00
N ASN A 218 -9.12 -13.24 -2.04
CA ASN A 218 -8.97 -12.20 -3.04
C ASN A 218 -10.27 -12.05 -3.84
N GLU A 219 -10.78 -10.83 -3.96
CA GLU A 219 -11.93 -10.48 -4.79
C GLU A 219 -13.16 -11.41 -4.67
N PRO A 220 -13.73 -11.62 -3.46
CA PRO A 220 -14.78 -12.61 -3.18
C PRO A 220 -16.12 -12.38 -3.89
N MET A 221 -16.26 -11.35 -4.72
CA MET A 221 -17.44 -11.14 -5.57
C MET A 221 -17.15 -11.21 -7.06
N ALA A 222 -15.90 -11.44 -7.45
CA ALA A 222 -15.51 -11.48 -8.84
C ALA A 222 -15.59 -12.92 -9.37
N THR A 223 -16.35 -13.12 -10.45
CA THR A 223 -16.26 -14.32 -11.27
C THR A 223 -15.30 -14.01 -12.40
N GLN A 224 -14.10 -14.61 -12.37
CA GLN A 224 -13.03 -14.27 -13.30
C GLN A 224 -12.69 -15.44 -14.23
N THR A 225 -12.04 -15.14 -15.36
CA THR A 225 -11.48 -16.18 -16.25
C THR A 225 -10.22 -16.83 -15.66
N TRP A 226 -9.71 -16.30 -14.53
CA TRP A 226 -8.64 -16.85 -13.71
C TRP A 226 -9.16 -17.30 -12.34
N GLU A 227 -8.26 -17.70 -11.45
CA GLU A 227 -8.58 -18.15 -10.10
C GLU A 227 -9.50 -17.15 -9.38
N SER A 228 -10.65 -17.64 -8.96
CA SER A 228 -11.66 -16.84 -8.27
C SER A 228 -12.54 -17.74 -7.41
N CYS A 229 -13.03 -17.23 -6.28
CA CYS A 229 -13.98 -17.95 -5.42
C CYS A 229 -14.93 -16.96 -4.77
N ILE A 230 -16.23 -17.22 -4.90
CA ILE A 230 -17.28 -16.31 -4.46
C ILE A 230 -17.63 -16.57 -3.00
N TYR A 231 -17.67 -15.49 -2.21
CA TYR A 231 -18.24 -15.45 -0.87
C TYR A 231 -19.25 -14.30 -0.80
N THR A 232 -20.46 -14.62 -0.34
CA THR A 232 -21.36 -13.60 0.23
C THR A 232 -20.74 -13.05 1.53
N ALA A 233 -21.27 -11.94 2.03
CA ALA A 233 -20.72 -11.32 3.24
C ALA A 233 -20.95 -12.22 4.46
N GLU A 234 -22.09 -12.92 4.48
CA GLU A 234 -22.45 -13.92 5.48
C GLU A 234 -21.56 -15.16 5.37
N GLU A 235 -21.29 -15.67 4.16
CA GLU A 235 -20.37 -16.80 3.97
C GLU A 235 -18.93 -16.45 4.41
N GLU A 236 -18.46 -15.22 4.15
CA GLU A 236 -17.15 -14.75 4.65
C GLU A 236 -17.13 -14.70 6.18
N ARG A 237 -18.16 -14.10 6.80
CA ARG A 237 -18.32 -14.05 8.26
C ARG A 237 -18.30 -15.45 8.87
N ASP A 238 -19.15 -16.35 8.36
CA ASP A 238 -19.34 -17.70 8.89
C ASP A 238 -18.05 -18.51 8.75
N PHE A 239 -17.36 -18.42 7.61
CA PHE A 239 -16.05 -19.05 7.43
C PHE A 239 -15.00 -18.53 8.42
N VAL A 240 -14.97 -17.22 8.69
CA VAL A 240 -14.05 -16.63 9.66
C VAL A 240 -14.34 -17.13 11.07
N VAL A 241 -15.59 -17.06 11.52
CA VAL A 241 -15.92 -17.36 12.92
C VAL A 241 -15.90 -18.85 13.25
N ASP A 242 -16.33 -19.71 12.33
CA ASP A 242 -16.46 -21.14 12.57
C ASP A 242 -15.19 -21.93 12.24
N HIS A 243 -14.32 -21.39 11.39
CA HIS A 243 -13.18 -22.15 10.85
C HIS A 243 -11.86 -21.38 10.86
N LEU A 244 -11.73 -20.30 10.08
CA LEU A 244 -10.44 -19.66 9.83
C LEU A 244 -9.88 -18.95 11.08
N GLY A 245 -10.69 -18.13 11.74
CA GLY A 245 -10.31 -17.43 12.98
C GLY A 245 -9.81 -18.39 14.07
N PRO A 246 -10.56 -19.45 14.42
CA PRO A 246 -10.10 -20.48 15.34
C PRO A 246 -8.79 -21.17 14.91
N ALA A 247 -8.64 -21.48 13.62
CA ALA A 247 -7.44 -22.15 13.09
C ALA A 247 -6.18 -21.27 13.16
N LEU A 248 -6.33 -19.95 13.00
CA LEU A 248 -5.22 -18.99 13.05
C LEU A 248 -4.88 -18.52 14.48
N LYS A 249 -5.69 -18.89 15.48
CA LYS A 249 -5.51 -18.46 16.86
C LYS A 249 -4.13 -18.85 17.39
N GLY A 250 -3.41 -17.87 17.95
CA GLY A 250 -2.07 -18.07 18.49
C GLY A 250 -0.93 -17.94 17.46
N LEU A 251 -1.22 -17.79 16.16
CA LEU A 251 -0.18 -17.57 15.14
C LEU A 251 0.29 -16.11 15.03
N GLY A 252 -0.40 -15.18 15.69
CA GLY A 252 -0.04 -13.75 15.72
C GLY A 252 -0.29 -13.00 14.41
N LEU A 253 -1.13 -13.53 13.53
CA LEU A 253 -1.40 -12.99 12.20
C LEU A 253 -2.49 -11.91 12.22
N LYS A 254 -2.40 -10.94 11.30
CA LYS A 254 -3.47 -9.99 11.01
C LYS A 254 -4.41 -10.57 9.95
N LEU A 255 -5.66 -10.85 10.32
CA LEU A 255 -6.68 -11.31 9.38
C LEU A 255 -7.47 -10.12 8.82
N MET A 256 -7.56 -10.05 7.50
CA MET A 256 -8.28 -9.01 6.77
C MET A 256 -9.42 -9.61 5.96
N ILE A 257 -10.56 -8.93 5.96
CA ILE A 257 -11.75 -9.31 5.18
C ILE A 257 -11.87 -8.45 3.92
N TRP A 258 -12.83 -8.81 3.06
CA TRP A 258 -13.22 -8.12 1.85
C TRP A 258 -12.23 -8.21 0.67
N ASP A 259 -11.03 -7.65 0.77
CA ASP A 259 -9.95 -7.69 -0.26
C ASP A 259 -10.50 -7.46 -1.69
N HIS A 260 -11.28 -6.38 -1.85
CA HIS A 260 -11.99 -6.06 -3.09
C HIS A 260 -12.36 -4.57 -3.21
N ASN A 261 -13.06 -4.20 -4.28
CA ASN A 261 -13.34 -2.83 -4.67
C ASN A 261 -14.11 -1.97 -3.63
N ARG A 262 -14.02 -0.64 -3.76
CA ARG A 262 -14.53 0.29 -2.73
C ARG A 262 -16.06 0.43 -2.72
N ASN A 263 -16.77 0.17 -3.82
CA ASN A 263 -18.22 0.37 -3.94
C ASN A 263 -19.06 -0.26 -2.83
N LEU A 264 -18.81 -1.52 -2.47
CA LEU A 264 -19.57 -2.25 -1.45
C LEU A 264 -18.82 -2.37 -0.10
N LEU A 265 -17.68 -1.69 0.03
CA LEU A 265 -16.78 -1.82 1.18
C LEU A 265 -17.51 -1.67 2.52
N TYR A 266 -18.32 -0.61 2.70
CA TYR A 266 -19.06 -0.39 3.94
C TYR A 266 -20.06 -1.51 4.23
N GLN A 267 -20.86 -1.91 3.25
CA GLN A 267 -21.88 -2.94 3.43
C GLN A 267 -21.24 -4.29 3.79
N ARG A 268 -20.10 -4.61 3.16
CA ARG A 268 -19.36 -5.86 3.41
C ARG A 268 -18.70 -5.86 4.78
N ALA A 269 -18.01 -4.78 5.12
CA ALA A 269 -17.45 -4.59 6.46
C ALA A 269 -18.54 -4.65 7.53
N SER A 270 -19.69 -4.00 7.31
CA SER A 270 -20.80 -3.97 8.26
C SER A 270 -21.36 -5.36 8.55
N THR A 271 -21.64 -6.18 7.53
CA THR A 271 -22.16 -7.54 7.75
C THR A 271 -21.21 -8.42 8.58
N VAL A 272 -19.90 -8.31 8.33
CA VAL A 272 -18.90 -9.17 8.97
C VAL A 272 -18.53 -8.66 10.37
N LEU A 273 -18.31 -7.35 10.52
CA LEU A 273 -17.83 -6.73 11.75
C LEU A 273 -18.94 -6.44 12.78
N ALA A 274 -20.21 -6.46 12.37
CA ALA A 274 -21.33 -6.31 13.31
C ALA A 274 -21.52 -7.55 14.21
N ASP A 275 -20.98 -8.72 13.83
CA ASP A 275 -20.88 -9.87 14.73
C ASP A 275 -19.61 -9.74 15.61
N PRO A 276 -19.75 -9.55 16.94
CA PRO A 276 -18.60 -9.38 17.82
C PRO A 276 -17.67 -10.59 17.86
N GLN A 277 -18.19 -11.81 17.66
CA GLN A 277 -17.37 -13.02 17.68
C GLN A 277 -16.46 -13.06 16.44
N THR A 278 -17.03 -12.83 15.25
CA THR A 278 -16.25 -12.66 14.02
C THR A 278 -15.27 -11.50 14.13
N ALA A 279 -15.73 -10.33 14.57
CA ALA A 279 -14.91 -9.12 14.69
C ALA A 279 -13.70 -9.30 15.62
N SER A 280 -13.76 -10.22 16.60
CA SER A 280 -12.62 -10.53 17.47
C SER A 280 -11.45 -11.22 16.75
N TYR A 281 -11.71 -11.89 15.62
CA TYR A 281 -10.69 -12.48 14.76
C TYR A 281 -10.17 -11.52 13.69
N VAL A 282 -10.94 -10.50 13.34
CA VAL A 282 -10.64 -9.58 12.23
C VAL A 282 -9.84 -8.38 12.72
N TRP A 283 -8.67 -8.17 12.11
CA TRP A 283 -7.83 -7.00 12.34
C TRP A 283 -8.30 -5.78 11.54
N GLY A 284 -8.75 -5.99 10.30
CA GLY A 284 -9.15 -4.89 9.42
C GLY A 284 -9.84 -5.34 8.15
N THR A 285 -10.12 -4.36 7.29
CA THR A 285 -10.75 -4.55 5.99
C THR A 285 -9.79 -4.10 4.89
N ALA A 286 -9.53 -5.01 3.94
CA ALA A 286 -8.67 -4.76 2.80
C ALA A 286 -9.50 -4.31 1.57
N PHE A 287 -8.97 -3.45 0.69
CA PHE A 287 -9.72 -2.96 -0.47
C PHE A 287 -8.86 -2.58 -1.70
N HIS A 288 -9.51 -2.57 -2.88
CA HIS A 288 -8.91 -2.36 -4.21
C HIS A 288 -9.50 -1.11 -4.92
N TRP A 289 -8.95 -0.72 -6.09
CA TRP A 289 -9.36 0.51 -6.83
C TRP A 289 -10.04 0.36 -8.19
N TYR A 290 -10.33 -0.86 -8.65
CA TYR A 290 -10.77 -1.12 -10.02
C TYR A 290 -12.17 -0.57 -10.36
N ASP A 291 -12.94 -0.11 -9.36
CA ASP A 291 -14.26 0.50 -9.53
C ASP A 291 -14.27 2.04 -9.44
N GLY A 292 -13.09 2.66 -9.41
CA GLY A 292 -12.89 4.10 -9.34
C GLY A 292 -12.77 4.68 -7.93
N ALA A 293 -12.60 5.99 -7.85
CA ALA A 293 -12.38 6.70 -6.59
C ALA A 293 -13.66 6.77 -5.74
N ARG A 294 -13.66 6.13 -4.57
CA ARG A 294 -14.76 6.14 -3.58
C ARG A 294 -14.23 6.22 -2.15
N ALA A 295 -13.34 7.19 -1.91
CA ALA A 295 -12.67 7.34 -0.62
C ALA A 295 -13.66 7.55 0.56
N ASP A 296 -14.86 8.08 0.28
CA ASP A 296 -15.91 8.21 1.27
C ASP A 296 -16.37 6.87 1.87
N ASN A 297 -16.48 5.82 1.05
CA ASN A 297 -16.83 4.48 1.54
C ASN A 297 -15.77 3.94 2.51
N VAL A 298 -14.50 4.29 2.29
CA VAL A 298 -13.38 3.92 3.17
C VAL A 298 -13.53 4.64 4.52
N ARG A 299 -13.80 5.95 4.49
CA ARG A 299 -14.06 6.75 5.70
C ARG A 299 -15.25 6.24 6.50
N GLN A 300 -16.36 5.91 5.84
CA GLN A 300 -17.58 5.43 6.51
C GLN A 300 -17.35 4.10 7.23
N VAL A 301 -16.42 3.25 6.76
CA VAL A 301 -16.03 2.02 7.47
C VAL A 301 -15.31 2.37 8.77
N HIS A 302 -14.35 3.30 8.72
CA HIS A 302 -13.66 3.76 9.93
C HIS A 302 -14.64 4.38 10.94
N ASP A 303 -15.54 5.25 10.49
CA ASP A 303 -16.49 5.93 11.37
C ASP A 303 -17.42 4.94 12.09
N ALA A 304 -17.74 3.79 11.45
CA ALA A 304 -18.53 2.72 12.06
C ALA A 304 -17.72 1.73 12.90
N PHE A 305 -16.46 1.47 12.53
CA PHE A 305 -15.59 0.47 13.15
C PHE A 305 -14.18 1.05 13.42
N PRO A 306 -14.05 2.05 14.32
CA PRO A 306 -12.83 2.84 14.46
C PRO A 306 -11.64 2.06 15.05
N ASP A 307 -11.86 0.90 15.65
CA ASP A 307 -10.84 -0.01 16.15
C ASP A 307 -10.26 -0.94 15.06
N LYS A 308 -10.86 -0.95 13.86
CA LYS A 308 -10.46 -1.81 12.74
C LYS A 308 -9.57 -1.05 11.76
N ALA A 309 -8.54 -1.74 11.28
CA ALA A 309 -7.62 -1.18 10.31
C ALA A 309 -8.22 -1.17 8.89
N LEU A 310 -7.77 -0.23 8.07
CA LEU A 310 -8.09 -0.15 6.64
C LEU A 310 -6.80 -0.25 5.85
N LEU A 311 -6.75 -1.15 4.87
CA LEU A 311 -5.56 -1.42 4.08
C LEU A 311 -5.91 -1.45 2.60
N PHE A 312 -5.21 -0.66 1.80
CA PHE A 312 -5.26 -0.80 0.35
C PHE A 312 -4.33 -1.96 -0.05
N SER A 313 -4.92 -3.06 -0.52
CA SER A 313 -4.22 -4.33 -0.70
C SER A 313 -3.78 -4.58 -2.13
N GLU A 314 -4.38 -3.90 -3.11
CA GLU A 314 -4.10 -4.12 -4.52
C GLU A 314 -4.68 -3.02 -5.41
N GLY A 315 -3.88 -2.63 -6.41
CA GLY A 315 -4.31 -1.89 -7.57
C GLY A 315 -3.18 -1.76 -8.58
N CYS A 316 -3.54 -1.73 -9.87
CA CYS A 316 -2.63 -1.46 -10.97
C CYS A 316 -3.29 -0.61 -12.05
N ASN A 317 -2.46 0.02 -12.90
CA ASN A 317 -2.92 0.59 -14.16
C ASN A 317 -3.09 -0.54 -15.20
N TYR A 318 -4.11 -0.44 -16.06
CA TYR A 318 -4.46 -1.43 -17.08
C TYR A 318 -5.43 -0.78 -18.12
N PRO A 319 -5.64 -1.39 -19.30
CA PRO A 319 -4.94 -2.53 -19.89
C PRO A 319 -3.51 -2.18 -20.33
N PHE A 320 -2.61 -3.17 -20.33
CA PHE A 320 -1.22 -2.94 -20.71
C PHE A 320 -1.01 -2.67 -22.21
N SER A 321 -0.17 -1.68 -22.52
CA SER A 321 0.43 -1.43 -23.83
C SER A 321 1.80 -0.78 -23.66
N TRP A 322 2.82 -1.36 -24.30
CA TRP A 322 4.18 -0.80 -24.29
C TRP A 322 4.24 0.59 -24.93
N GLU A 323 3.39 0.87 -25.92
CA GLU A 323 3.33 2.19 -26.59
C GLU A 323 2.90 3.31 -25.63
N HIS A 324 2.05 2.98 -24.66
CA HIS A 324 1.53 3.92 -23.66
C HIS A 324 2.33 3.89 -22.35
N PHE A 325 3.51 3.25 -22.32
CA PHE A 325 4.31 3.07 -21.09
C PHE A 325 4.68 4.41 -20.42
N ASP A 326 5.05 5.41 -21.22
CA ASP A 326 5.54 6.70 -20.72
C ASP A 326 4.42 7.72 -20.43
N GLU A 327 3.15 7.33 -20.50
CA GLU A 327 2.04 8.26 -20.22
C GLU A 327 2.04 8.68 -18.75
N TRP A 328 2.07 10.00 -18.52
CA TRP A 328 2.29 10.57 -17.19
C TRP A 328 1.17 10.29 -16.19
N HIS A 329 -0.07 10.23 -16.68
CA HIS A 329 -1.25 10.03 -15.84
C HIS A 329 -1.21 8.70 -15.07
N TRP A 330 -0.42 7.72 -15.54
CA TRP A 330 -0.17 6.49 -14.79
C TRP A 330 0.39 6.76 -13.40
N GLY A 331 1.29 7.72 -13.25
CA GLY A 331 1.81 8.14 -11.94
C GLY A 331 0.78 8.95 -11.15
N GLU A 332 0.06 9.86 -11.81
CA GLU A 332 -0.95 10.69 -11.16
C GLU A 332 -2.09 9.86 -10.55
N ASN A 333 -2.47 8.74 -11.18
CA ASN A 333 -3.45 7.81 -10.62
C ASN A 333 -3.00 7.30 -9.23
N TYR A 334 -1.73 6.91 -9.08
CA TYR A 334 -1.16 6.48 -7.79
C TYR A 334 -1.11 7.64 -6.79
N GLY A 335 -0.62 8.82 -7.20
CA GLY A 335 -0.55 9.98 -6.31
C GLY A 335 -1.91 10.39 -5.76
N ARG A 336 -2.93 10.44 -6.62
CA ARG A 336 -4.31 10.74 -6.23
C ARG A 336 -4.86 9.70 -5.26
N ALA A 337 -4.73 8.42 -5.62
CA ALA A 337 -5.24 7.33 -4.79
C ALA A 337 -4.59 7.28 -3.41
N MET A 338 -3.25 7.37 -3.33
CA MET A 338 -2.53 7.34 -2.05
C MET A 338 -2.89 8.52 -1.15
N ILE A 339 -2.98 9.74 -1.70
CA ILE A 339 -3.41 10.92 -0.91
C ILE A 339 -4.84 10.73 -0.39
N ASP A 340 -5.76 10.33 -1.27
CA ASP A 340 -7.17 10.16 -0.91
C ASP A 340 -7.33 9.03 0.13
N ASP A 341 -6.65 7.89 -0.05
CA ASP A 341 -6.72 6.75 0.86
C ASP A 341 -6.14 7.07 2.25
N PHE A 342 -4.96 7.71 2.32
CA PHE A 342 -4.36 8.10 3.59
C PHE A 342 -5.17 9.19 4.30
N ASN A 343 -5.83 10.08 3.56
CA ASN A 343 -6.73 11.06 4.14
C ASN A 343 -8.04 10.44 4.66
N ASN A 344 -8.33 9.18 4.30
CA ASN A 344 -9.50 8.42 4.72
C ASN A 344 -9.11 7.15 5.51
N TRP A 345 -8.21 7.30 6.49
CA TRP A 345 -7.86 6.29 7.51
C TRP A 345 -7.10 5.04 7.05
N THR A 346 -6.74 4.96 5.77
CA THR A 346 -5.93 3.85 5.27
C THR A 346 -4.57 3.86 5.96
N CYS A 347 -4.15 2.70 6.48
CA CYS A 347 -2.93 2.55 7.26
C CYS A 347 -1.83 1.78 6.51
N ALA A 348 -2.13 1.12 5.40
CA ALA A 348 -1.14 0.48 4.55
C ALA A 348 -1.58 0.48 3.09
N TRP A 349 -0.61 0.48 2.17
CA TRP A 349 -0.88 0.63 0.74
C TRP A 349 0.01 -0.30 -0.08
N THR A 350 -0.60 -1.15 -0.91
CA THR A 350 0.09 -2.17 -1.69
C THR A 350 -0.28 -2.06 -3.17
N ASP A 351 0.71 -1.72 -3.98
CA ASP A 351 0.68 -1.87 -5.43
C ASP A 351 0.52 -3.35 -5.83
N TRP A 352 0.19 -3.59 -7.10
CA TRP A 352 0.20 -4.93 -7.67
C TRP A 352 1.60 -5.44 -8.00
N ASN A 353 1.81 -6.04 -9.17
CA ASN A 353 3.10 -6.60 -9.55
C ASN A 353 4.20 -5.54 -9.48
N ILE A 354 5.27 -5.78 -8.71
CA ILE A 354 6.40 -4.86 -8.65
C ILE A 354 7.31 -4.92 -9.89
N LEU A 355 7.21 -6.00 -10.67
CA LEU A 355 7.96 -6.23 -11.89
C LEU A 355 7.13 -7.05 -12.86
N LEU A 356 7.07 -6.62 -14.11
CA LEU A 356 6.52 -7.38 -15.24
C LEU A 356 7.46 -7.29 -16.45
N ASP A 357 7.26 -8.16 -17.43
CA ASP A 357 8.02 -8.14 -18.69
C ASP A 357 7.47 -7.11 -19.70
N GLU A 358 8.04 -7.09 -20.90
CA GLU A 358 7.66 -6.18 -21.99
C GLU A 358 6.25 -6.39 -22.55
N ARG A 359 5.54 -7.42 -22.05
CA ARG A 359 4.18 -7.76 -22.43
C ARG A 359 3.20 -7.51 -21.29
N GLY A 360 3.66 -7.04 -20.13
CA GLY A 360 2.85 -6.86 -18.93
C GLY A 360 2.48 -8.19 -18.26
N GLY A 361 3.32 -9.21 -18.42
CA GLY A 361 3.15 -10.56 -17.86
C GLY A 361 4.41 -11.10 -17.17
N PRO A 362 4.56 -12.44 -17.06
CA PRO A 362 3.65 -13.48 -17.59
C PRO A 362 2.29 -13.53 -16.87
N ASN A 363 1.25 -13.93 -17.60
CA ASN A 363 -0.12 -14.10 -17.07
C ASN A 363 -0.82 -15.19 -17.89
N HIS A 364 -1.28 -16.27 -17.25
CA HIS A 364 -1.77 -17.46 -17.98
C HIS A 364 -3.12 -17.28 -18.68
N VAL A 365 -3.82 -16.17 -18.43
CA VAL A 365 -5.09 -15.81 -19.08
C VAL A 365 -4.98 -14.53 -19.93
N ASN A 366 -3.77 -13.99 -20.11
CA ASN A 366 -3.49 -12.76 -20.85
C ASN A 366 -4.17 -11.50 -20.25
N ASN A 367 -4.39 -11.46 -18.94
CA ASN A 367 -4.89 -10.27 -18.22
C ASN A 367 -3.74 -9.29 -17.89
N PHE A 368 -3.11 -8.72 -18.92
CA PHE A 368 -1.89 -7.92 -18.76
C PHE A 368 -2.16 -6.54 -18.14
N CYS A 369 -1.27 -6.13 -17.24
CA CYS A 369 -1.32 -4.83 -16.55
C CYS A 369 0.05 -4.15 -16.52
N TYR A 370 0.09 -2.91 -16.05
CA TYR A 370 1.33 -2.20 -15.77
C TYR A 370 1.83 -2.49 -14.36
N ALA A 371 3.14 -2.68 -14.24
CA ALA A 371 3.92 -2.62 -13.02
C ALA A 371 4.71 -1.31 -12.98
N PRO A 372 5.06 -0.75 -11.81
CA PRO A 372 5.87 0.47 -11.77
C PRO A 372 7.26 0.30 -12.39
N VAL A 373 7.76 -0.95 -12.51
CA VAL A 373 8.99 -1.30 -13.23
C VAL A 373 8.70 -2.43 -14.20
N HIS A 374 9.16 -2.29 -15.44
CA HIS A 374 9.13 -3.35 -16.45
C HIS A 374 10.54 -3.73 -16.91
N LYS A 375 10.73 -4.99 -17.27
CA LYS A 375 11.92 -5.49 -17.95
C LYS A 375 11.63 -5.56 -19.46
N ASP A 376 12.55 -5.09 -20.31
CA ASP A 376 12.48 -5.30 -21.76
C ASP A 376 13.10 -6.63 -22.25
N ALA A 377 13.01 -6.89 -23.55
CA ALA A 377 13.54 -8.11 -24.17
C ALA A 377 15.07 -8.25 -24.00
N GLU A 378 15.78 -7.13 -23.92
CA GLU A 378 17.23 -7.06 -23.68
C GLU A 378 17.61 -7.23 -22.21
N GLY A 379 16.64 -7.25 -21.29
CA GLY A 379 16.85 -7.39 -19.85
C GLY A 379 17.15 -6.09 -19.11
N LYS A 380 16.87 -4.94 -19.73
CA LYS A 380 16.96 -3.62 -19.11
C LYS A 380 15.66 -3.27 -18.39
N LEU A 381 15.80 -2.57 -17.26
CA LEU A 381 14.67 -2.08 -16.46
C LEU A 381 14.22 -0.70 -16.93
N HIS A 382 12.91 -0.51 -17.00
CA HIS A 382 12.23 0.74 -17.32
C HIS A 382 11.30 1.12 -16.17
N TYR A 383 11.35 2.38 -15.75
CA TYR A 383 10.63 2.88 -14.57
C TYR A 383 9.49 3.80 -15.01
N MET A 384 8.27 3.46 -14.65
CA MET A 384 7.10 4.28 -14.93
C MET A 384 7.01 5.46 -13.96
N ALA A 385 6.21 6.47 -14.32
CA ALA A 385 5.85 7.56 -13.41
C ALA A 385 5.32 7.02 -12.06
N SER A 386 4.56 5.92 -12.06
CA SER A 386 4.04 5.27 -10.85
C SER A 386 5.12 4.96 -9.80
N TYR A 387 6.31 4.50 -10.22
CA TYR A 387 7.40 4.18 -9.28
C TYR A 387 7.81 5.41 -8.48
N TYR A 388 7.96 6.55 -9.15
CA TYR A 388 8.36 7.80 -8.52
C TYR A 388 7.25 8.39 -7.67
N TYR A 389 6.00 8.33 -8.13
CA TYR A 389 4.84 8.79 -7.36
C TYR A 389 4.66 7.99 -6.06
N ILE A 390 4.76 6.66 -6.09
CA ILE A 390 4.75 5.85 -4.87
C ILE A 390 5.94 6.22 -3.98
N GLY A 391 7.11 6.46 -4.58
CA GLY A 391 8.32 6.89 -3.88
C GLY A 391 8.17 8.16 -3.07
N HIS A 392 7.32 9.11 -3.48
CA HIS A 392 7.03 10.32 -2.70
C HIS A 392 6.39 10.04 -1.33
N PHE A 393 5.81 8.84 -1.16
CA PHE A 393 5.30 8.35 0.11
C PHE A 393 6.27 7.36 0.73
N SER A 394 6.54 6.25 0.03
CA SER A 394 7.29 5.12 0.61
C SER A 394 8.70 5.51 1.00
N LYS A 395 9.38 6.43 0.30
CA LYS A 395 10.73 6.89 0.63
C LYS A 395 10.77 7.71 1.92
N PHE A 396 9.75 8.52 2.16
CA PHE A 396 9.76 9.53 3.22
C PHE A 396 8.98 9.12 4.46
N LEU A 397 8.06 8.16 4.33
CA LEU A 397 7.19 7.67 5.40
C LEU A 397 7.56 6.23 5.76
N ARG A 398 7.96 6.02 7.02
CA ARG A 398 8.30 4.70 7.55
C ARG A 398 7.15 4.10 8.36
N PRO A 399 7.08 2.76 8.52
CA PRO A 399 6.19 2.14 9.49
C PRO A 399 6.31 2.82 10.86
N GLY A 400 5.18 3.22 11.44
CA GLY A 400 5.12 4.02 12.67
C GLY A 400 4.86 5.52 12.45
N ALA A 401 5.00 6.03 11.22
CA ALA A 401 4.60 7.40 10.88
C ALA A 401 3.11 7.61 11.19
N ARG A 402 2.72 8.77 11.70
CA ARG A 402 1.32 9.08 12.04
C ARG A 402 0.79 10.18 11.13
N ARG A 403 -0.33 9.92 10.47
CA ARG A 403 -1.00 10.93 9.62
C ARG A 403 -1.41 12.11 10.51
N ILE A 404 -1.27 13.33 10.02
CA ILE A 404 -1.65 14.56 10.74
C ILE A 404 -2.70 15.36 9.97
N ALA A 405 -3.27 16.38 10.61
CA ALA A 405 -4.26 17.23 9.95
C ALA A 405 -3.58 18.03 8.83
N CYS A 406 -4.17 17.94 7.64
CA CYS A 406 -3.66 18.51 6.41
C CYS A 406 -4.86 18.97 5.56
N THR A 407 -4.93 20.26 5.23
CA THR A 407 -6.03 20.82 4.41
C THR A 407 -5.48 21.79 3.38
N SER A 408 -6.03 21.77 2.16
CA SER A 408 -5.67 22.70 1.07
C SER A 408 -6.76 23.75 0.86
N THR A 409 -6.38 24.98 0.54
CA THR A 409 -7.32 26.02 0.08
C THR A 409 -7.68 25.91 -1.40
N SER A 410 -6.91 25.15 -2.17
CA SER A 410 -7.12 24.94 -3.61
C SER A 410 -7.68 23.55 -3.88
N LYS A 411 -8.63 23.48 -4.81
CA LYS A 411 -9.20 22.21 -5.31
C LYS A 411 -8.26 21.49 -6.29
N GLU A 412 -7.31 22.22 -6.86
CA GLU A 412 -6.28 21.74 -7.79
C GLU A 412 -5.08 21.13 -7.05
N ILE A 413 -4.88 21.50 -5.78
CA ILE A 413 -3.77 21.01 -4.96
C ILE A 413 -4.26 19.94 -3.98
N ARG A 414 -3.73 18.73 -4.14
CA ARG A 414 -3.94 17.60 -3.24
C ARG A 414 -2.78 17.50 -2.27
N ALA A 415 -3.07 17.20 -1.01
CA ALA A 415 -2.02 17.03 -0.02
C ALA A 415 -2.37 16.02 1.07
N THR A 416 -1.35 15.38 1.61
CA THR A 416 -1.40 14.63 2.86
C THR A 416 -0.11 14.89 3.66
N ALA A 417 -0.17 14.71 4.97
CA ALA A 417 0.99 14.94 5.81
C ALA A 417 1.03 13.99 7.00
N PHE A 418 2.26 13.76 7.47
CA PHE A 418 2.57 12.83 8.54
C PHE A 418 3.62 13.42 9.48
N VAL A 419 3.67 12.91 10.70
CA VAL A 419 4.84 13.00 11.56
C VAL A 419 5.51 11.64 11.61
N ASP A 420 6.80 11.60 11.28
CA ASP A 420 7.64 10.40 11.30
C ASP A 420 8.94 10.69 12.06
N GLN A 421 9.13 10.05 13.22
CA GLN A 421 10.29 10.26 14.09
C GLN A 421 10.56 11.74 14.41
N GLN A 422 9.51 12.49 14.78
CA GLN A 422 9.52 13.94 15.06
C GLN A 422 9.69 14.86 13.84
N ARG A 423 9.95 14.31 12.64
CA ARG A 423 9.95 15.09 11.40
C ARG A 423 8.54 15.20 10.85
N THR A 424 8.18 16.36 10.31
CA THR A 424 6.96 16.52 9.52
C THR A 424 7.26 16.24 8.07
N VAL A 425 6.42 15.45 7.42
CA VAL A 425 6.51 15.13 6.00
C VAL A 425 5.20 15.51 5.34
N ALA A 426 5.24 16.42 4.37
CA ALA A 426 4.09 16.81 3.57
C ALA A 426 4.30 16.35 2.12
N VAL A 427 3.33 15.59 1.58
CA VAL A 427 3.28 15.23 0.16
C VAL A 427 2.21 16.08 -0.49
N VAL A 428 2.58 16.81 -1.54
CA VAL A 428 1.73 17.79 -2.23
C VAL A 428 1.77 17.53 -3.72
N MET A 429 0.61 17.42 -4.35
CA MET A 429 0.45 17.08 -5.75
C MET A 429 -0.37 18.14 -6.48
N ASN A 430 0.07 18.47 -7.69
CA ASN A 430 -0.59 19.32 -8.66
C ASN A 430 -0.81 18.53 -9.95
N ASP A 431 -2.02 18.02 -10.15
CA ASP A 431 -2.43 17.35 -11.40
C ASP A 431 -3.15 18.28 -12.37
N SER A 432 -2.94 19.60 -12.25
CA SER A 432 -3.46 20.59 -13.20
C SER A 432 -2.45 20.96 -14.29
N ASP A 433 -2.96 21.55 -15.37
CA ASP A 433 -2.17 22.08 -16.49
C ASP A 433 -1.38 23.37 -16.15
N GLN A 434 -1.53 23.89 -14.93
CA GLN A 434 -0.90 25.14 -14.50
C GLN A 434 0.07 24.91 -13.34
N SER A 435 1.24 25.54 -13.41
CA SER A 435 2.14 25.64 -12.26
C SER A 435 1.50 26.45 -11.14
N ALA A 436 1.74 26.05 -9.89
CA ALA A 436 1.25 26.76 -8.72
C ALA A 436 2.39 27.07 -7.75
N GLU A 437 2.35 28.28 -7.17
CA GLU A 437 3.05 28.54 -5.92
C GLU A 437 2.16 28.07 -4.77
N VAL A 438 2.66 27.12 -3.98
CA VAL A 438 1.94 26.55 -2.83
C VAL A 438 2.67 26.91 -1.55
N TRP A 439 1.95 27.48 -0.58
CA TRP A 439 2.50 27.78 0.74
C TRP A 439 2.23 26.64 1.72
N LEU A 440 3.27 26.04 2.29
CA LEU A 440 3.13 25.13 3.43
C LEU A 440 3.02 25.97 4.70
N TRP A 441 1.88 25.94 5.39
CA TRP A 441 1.64 26.74 6.58
C TRP A 441 1.57 25.87 7.83
N GLN A 442 2.32 26.25 8.86
CA GLN A 442 2.31 25.60 10.17
C GLN A 442 2.55 26.63 11.29
N LYS A 443 1.61 26.72 12.25
CA LYS A 443 1.74 27.54 13.48
C LYS A 443 2.18 29.00 13.26
N GLY A 444 1.61 29.68 12.27
CA GLY A 444 1.94 31.09 11.98
C GLY A 444 3.26 31.28 11.23
N GLN A 445 3.83 30.21 10.71
CA GLN A 445 4.95 30.25 9.78
C GLN A 445 4.57 29.59 8.46
N ALA A 446 5.18 30.03 7.37
CA ALA A 446 5.01 29.37 6.09
C ALA A 446 6.26 29.39 5.22
N ALA A 447 6.38 28.37 4.37
CA ALA A 447 7.41 28.25 3.36
C ALA A 447 6.77 28.12 1.97
N PRO A 448 7.19 28.92 0.97
CA PRO A 448 6.69 28.79 -0.39
C PRO A 448 7.38 27.61 -1.10
N MET A 449 6.61 26.87 -1.86
CA MET A 449 7.07 25.77 -2.72
C MET A 449 6.51 25.97 -4.12
N GLN A 450 7.37 25.94 -5.13
CA GLN A 450 6.96 25.98 -6.52
C GLN A 450 6.63 24.56 -6.99
N LEU A 451 5.41 24.38 -7.50
CA LEU A 451 4.89 23.10 -7.95
C LEU A 451 4.50 23.20 -9.43
N PRO A 452 5.33 22.70 -10.37
CA PRO A 452 5.02 22.70 -11.80
C PRO A 452 3.67 22.04 -12.11
N ALA A 453 3.14 22.28 -13.30
CA ALA A 453 2.01 21.51 -13.82
C ALA A 453 2.36 20.00 -13.82
N HIS A 454 1.39 19.14 -13.53
CA HIS A 454 1.56 17.68 -13.49
C HIS A 454 2.78 17.22 -12.66
N SER A 455 2.80 17.60 -11.38
CA SER A 455 3.91 17.30 -10.49
C SER A 455 3.49 16.87 -9.08
N ILE A 456 4.40 16.20 -8.40
CA ILE A 456 4.28 15.84 -6.99
C ILE A 456 5.59 16.19 -6.28
N ALA A 457 5.48 16.77 -5.09
CA ALA A 457 6.60 17.14 -4.25
C ALA A 457 6.42 16.60 -2.84
N THR A 458 7.53 16.22 -2.22
CA THR A 458 7.59 15.89 -0.79
C THR A 458 8.50 16.87 -0.08
N ALA A 459 7.97 17.55 0.93
CA ALA A 459 8.73 18.42 1.82
C ALA A 459 8.89 17.74 3.19
N SER A 460 10.10 17.74 3.76
CA SER A 460 10.36 17.17 5.09
C SER A 460 11.24 18.05 5.97
N TRP A 461 10.88 18.22 7.24
CA TRP A 461 11.59 19.07 8.21
C TRP A 461 11.43 18.64 9.67
#